data_AF-A0A820JAU8-F1
#
_entry.id   AF-A0A820JAU8-F1
#
_cell.length_a   1.000
_cell.length_b   1.000
_cell.length_c   1.000
_cell.angle_alpha   90.00
_cell.angle_beta   90.00
_cell.angle_gamma   90.00
#
_symmetry.space_group_name_H-M   'P 1'
#
loop_
_entity.id
_entity.type
_entity.pdbx_description
1 polymer ?
#
loop_
_entity_poly.entity_id
_entity_poly.type
_entity_poly.pdbx_seq_one_letter_code
_entity_poly.pdbx_strand_id
1 'polypeptide(L)'
;RYLHPESSPRILSSHSKKSSTVSMTSEQEIVSSSPNEQQKSYASTCPCETHLARTFAEGIFSYDVDTLFELIFGDNSFSRTYHDSQKLLEYTIGEWYINNETGKRERQVTYKTITQSILGTNTIFCNEKQIVEEEKSHSIYIVRTDVYNEGMRYTDAFFVSTQFCMIQCDIEHSSLRVSAEIKYVKNVNAIAKTFIEKNANTSIEGGVNNLIRRLIKQQDKINNRDSNRKQISILKQRERKTRDYSTSQDEKKNDAILNSIISSEDEVVLNEQTTTGKNLAYSIAFCCGIFLLILHTYLCYKLHSIDQALYAPNLTCLNRCKEGLLFY
;
A
#
# COMPACT_ATOMS: atom_id res chain seq x y z
N ARG A 1 45.80 -53.69 25.16
CA ARG A 1 46.64 -54.59 24.30
C ARG A 1 46.78 -53.91 22.95
N TYR A 2 48.01 -53.59 22.53
CA TYR A 2 48.50 -53.26 21.17
C TYR A 2 47.68 -52.27 20.32
N LEU A 3 48.15 -51.04 20.06
CA LEU A 3 49.22 -50.66 19.11
C LEU A 3 48.83 -50.99 17.65
N HIS A 4 48.40 -50.00 16.85
CA HIS A 4 49.19 -49.03 16.02
C HIS A 4 49.23 -49.47 14.53
N PRO A 5 49.69 -48.65 13.54
CA PRO A 5 49.00 -48.51 12.25
C PRO A 5 49.89 -48.97 11.05
N GLU A 6 50.09 -48.11 10.05
CA GLU A 6 50.85 -48.30 8.79
C GLU A 6 50.05 -48.97 7.64
N SER A 7 50.26 -48.66 6.34
CA SER A 7 51.19 -47.72 5.66
C SER A 7 50.68 -47.37 4.26
N SER A 8 51.01 -46.18 3.74
CA SER A 8 51.03 -45.93 2.28
C SER A 8 52.21 -46.63 1.60
N PRO A 9 52.19 -46.81 0.27
CA PRO A 9 53.28 -46.17 -0.48
C PRO A 9 52.90 -45.50 -1.82
N ARG A 10 53.86 -44.69 -2.27
CA ARG A 10 53.95 -43.95 -3.56
C ARG A 10 54.88 -44.78 -4.51
N ILE A 11 55.00 -44.65 -5.83
CA ILE A 11 54.71 -43.63 -6.86
C ILE A 11 54.54 -44.34 -8.24
N LEU A 12 54.43 -43.56 -9.34
CA LEU A 12 55.19 -43.71 -10.63
C LEU A 12 54.49 -44.22 -11.92
N SER A 13 53.94 -43.25 -12.68
CA SER A 13 54.01 -43.13 -14.17
C SER A 13 53.30 -44.19 -15.07
N SER A 14 53.05 -43.99 -16.38
CA SER A 14 53.49 -42.96 -17.34
C SER A 14 52.54 -42.79 -18.56
N HIS A 15 52.72 -41.69 -19.31
CA HIS A 15 52.48 -41.49 -20.76
C HIS A 15 51.17 -41.92 -21.48
N SER A 16 50.45 -40.91 -22.03
CA SER A 16 50.38 -40.61 -23.49
C SER A 16 49.44 -39.41 -23.75
N LYS A 17 49.96 -38.20 -24.04
CA LYS A 17 50.17 -37.63 -25.38
C LYS A 17 48.96 -37.65 -26.35
N LYS A 18 48.22 -36.55 -26.39
CA LYS A 18 48.06 -35.63 -27.56
C LYS A 18 47.38 -34.34 -27.06
N SER A 19 48.08 -33.20 -27.02
CA SER A 19 48.50 -32.34 -28.14
C SER A 19 47.39 -31.36 -28.51
N SER A 20 47.36 -30.17 -27.90
CA SER A 20 47.92 -28.91 -28.47
C SER A 20 46.81 -28.11 -29.19
N THR A 21 46.79 -26.77 -29.27
CA THR A 21 47.82 -25.73 -29.03
C THR A 21 47.03 -24.41 -28.76
N VAL A 22 47.34 -23.59 -27.74
CA VAL A 22 48.22 -22.38 -27.81
C VAL A 22 47.53 -21.22 -28.58
N SER A 23 47.47 -19.95 -28.12
CA SER A 23 48.09 -19.21 -26.99
C SER A 23 47.52 -17.76 -26.95
N MET A 24 47.98 -16.74 -26.19
CA MET A 24 49.10 -16.52 -25.26
C MET A 24 48.82 -15.30 -24.34
N THR A 25 49.58 -15.18 -23.24
CA THR A 25 50.07 -13.96 -22.50
C THR A 25 49.38 -12.60 -22.73
N SER A 26 49.19 -11.74 -21.71
CA SER A 26 50.26 -11.30 -20.80
C SER A 26 49.79 -10.81 -19.41
N GLU A 27 50.74 -10.86 -18.47
CA GLU A 27 50.80 -10.04 -17.24
C GLU A 27 50.82 -8.53 -17.61
N GLN A 28 50.57 -7.53 -16.74
CA GLN A 28 50.51 -7.44 -15.27
C GLN A 28 49.84 -6.08 -14.94
N GLU A 29 49.06 -5.95 -13.85
CA GLU A 29 49.18 -4.80 -12.91
C GLU A 29 48.29 -4.98 -11.67
N ILE A 30 48.86 -4.65 -10.51
CA ILE A 30 48.21 -4.77 -9.19
C ILE A 30 47.78 -3.37 -8.76
N VAL A 31 46.48 -3.13 -8.60
CA VAL A 31 45.95 -1.92 -7.97
C VAL A 31 45.35 -2.28 -6.62
N SER A 32 46.04 -1.88 -5.54
CA SER A 32 45.63 -2.11 -4.17
C SER A 32 44.94 -0.88 -3.55
N SER A 33 43.63 -0.98 -3.33
CA SER A 33 42.81 -0.13 -2.44
C SER A 33 41.46 -0.85 -2.23
N SER A 34 40.76 -0.85 -1.09
CA SER A 34 40.98 -0.29 0.26
C SER A 34 40.29 -1.26 1.27
N PRO A 35 40.53 -1.22 2.60
CA PRO A 35 40.04 -2.28 3.50
C PRO A 35 38.53 -2.23 3.80
N ASN A 36 37.85 -3.37 3.61
CA ASN A 36 36.56 -3.77 4.20
C ASN A 36 35.44 -2.72 4.30
N GLU A 37 34.68 -2.56 3.21
CA GLU A 37 33.22 -2.54 3.38
C GLU A 37 32.74 -3.99 3.51
N GLN A 38 32.16 -4.34 4.67
CA GLN A 38 31.46 -5.61 4.81
C GLN A 38 30.28 -5.61 3.84
N GLN A 39 30.34 -6.45 2.82
CA GLN A 39 29.34 -6.54 1.78
C GLN A 39 28.04 -7.12 2.36
N LYS A 40 27.22 -6.27 2.99
CA LYS A 40 25.90 -6.62 3.53
C LYS A 40 25.07 -7.22 2.40
N SER A 41 24.72 -8.50 2.56
CA SER A 41 23.77 -9.16 1.67
C SER A 41 22.36 -8.66 2.00
N TYR A 42 21.87 -7.75 1.18
CA TYR A 42 20.47 -7.30 1.22
C TYR A 42 19.56 -8.41 0.70
N ALA A 43 18.41 -8.60 1.35
CA ALA A 43 17.44 -9.59 0.92
C ALA A 43 16.69 -9.05 -0.29
N SER A 44 16.97 -9.55 -1.50
CA SER A 44 16.33 -9.05 -2.73
C SER A 44 14.90 -9.57 -2.96
N THR A 45 14.44 -10.54 -2.16
CA THR A 45 13.19 -11.27 -2.40
C THR A 45 12.39 -11.44 -1.12
N CYS A 46 11.06 -11.31 -1.21
CA CYS A 46 10.13 -11.54 -0.11
C CYS A 46 10.11 -13.03 0.29
N PRO A 47 10.22 -13.39 1.58
CA PRO A 47 10.18 -14.80 2.03
C PRO A 47 8.76 -15.40 2.06
N CYS A 48 7.70 -14.61 1.81
CA CYS A 48 6.33 -15.10 1.73
C CYS A 48 6.13 -16.04 0.53
N GLU A 49 5.77 -17.30 0.78
CA GLU A 49 5.40 -18.28 -0.27
C GLU A 49 4.26 -17.77 -1.17
N THR A 50 3.22 -17.21 -0.56
CA THR A 50 2.13 -16.51 -1.23
C THR A 50 1.79 -15.22 -0.46
N HIS A 51 1.36 -14.19 -1.20
CA HIS A 51 0.88 -12.94 -0.61
C HIS A 51 -0.66 -12.99 -0.53
N LEU A 52 -1.27 -12.09 0.26
CA LEU A 52 -2.72 -12.06 0.43
C LEU A 52 -3.44 -11.76 -0.90
N ALA A 53 -4.72 -12.14 -0.98
CA ALA A 53 -5.50 -12.25 -2.22
C ALA A 53 -5.38 -11.10 -3.24
N ARG A 54 -5.20 -9.84 -2.81
CA ARG A 54 -4.99 -8.69 -3.70
C ARG A 54 -3.82 -7.82 -3.24
N THR A 55 -2.88 -7.52 -4.13
CA THR A 55 -1.89 -6.44 -3.93
C THR A 55 -2.53 -5.07 -4.19
N PHE A 56 -2.29 -4.12 -3.28
CA PHE A 56 -2.79 -2.73 -3.35
C PHE A 56 -1.68 -1.71 -3.62
N ALA A 57 -0.45 -2.00 -3.19
CA ALA A 57 0.72 -1.19 -3.53
C ALA A 57 1.99 -2.07 -3.58
N GLU A 58 2.93 -1.67 -4.43
CA GLU A 58 4.29 -2.18 -4.47
C GLU A 58 5.21 -1.07 -4.99
N GLY A 59 6.37 -0.86 -4.34
CA GLY A 59 7.34 0.14 -4.76
C GLY A 59 8.55 0.23 -3.85
N ILE A 60 9.60 0.90 -4.33
CA ILE A 60 10.84 1.17 -3.59
C ILE A 60 10.80 2.60 -3.05
N PHE A 61 11.24 2.78 -1.81
CA PHE A 61 11.30 4.05 -1.10
C PHE A 61 12.73 4.30 -0.60
N SER A 62 13.15 5.57 -0.56
CA SER A 62 14.45 5.98 0.00
C SER A 62 14.37 6.10 1.53
N TYR A 63 14.11 4.96 2.16
CA TYR A 63 14.27 4.72 3.59
C TYR A 63 14.98 3.39 3.77
N ASP A 64 15.81 3.27 4.80
CA ASP A 64 16.15 1.95 5.32
C ASP A 64 14.90 1.26 5.89
N VAL A 65 14.95 -0.08 6.01
CA VAL A 65 13.78 -0.89 6.36
C VAL A 65 13.33 -0.67 7.81
N ASP A 66 14.25 -0.32 8.72
CA ASP A 66 13.94 -0.04 10.12
C ASP A 66 13.22 1.32 10.22
N THR A 67 13.70 2.34 9.50
CA THR A 67 13.03 3.65 9.35
C THR A 67 11.67 3.51 8.69
N LEU A 68 11.52 2.67 7.65
CA LEU A 68 10.23 2.44 7.00
C LEU A 68 9.24 1.74 7.94
N PHE A 69 9.69 0.72 8.69
CA PHE A 69 8.90 0.07 9.73
C PHE A 69 8.44 1.09 10.78
N GLU A 70 9.36 1.91 11.29
CA GLU A 70 9.05 2.93 12.29
C GLU A 70 8.09 4.00 11.74
N LEU A 71 8.24 4.45 10.50
CA LEU A 71 7.29 5.41 9.90
C LEU A 71 5.85 4.86 9.84
N ILE A 72 5.68 3.58 9.49
CA ILE A 72 4.34 2.97 9.33
C ILE A 72 3.76 2.49 10.67
N PHE A 73 4.59 1.91 11.54
CA PHE A 73 4.17 1.21 12.76
C PHE A 73 4.64 1.87 14.07
N GLY A 74 5.40 2.95 14.03
CA GLY A 74 5.78 3.73 15.21
C GLY A 74 4.69 4.70 15.68
N ASP A 75 4.82 5.20 16.91
CA ASP A 75 4.09 6.39 17.36
C ASP A 75 4.96 7.64 17.12
N ASN A 76 4.79 8.26 15.96
CA ASN A 76 5.60 9.39 15.54
C ASN A 76 4.78 10.41 14.74
N SER A 77 5.42 11.53 14.39
CA SER A 77 4.75 12.61 13.66
C SER A 77 4.20 12.20 12.30
N PHE A 78 4.79 11.20 11.63
CA PHE A 78 4.29 10.71 10.36
C PHE A 78 3.00 9.90 10.53
N SER A 79 2.98 8.94 11.45
CA SER A 79 1.83 8.04 11.66
C SER A 79 0.61 8.80 12.20
N ARG A 80 0.79 9.66 13.21
CA ARG A 80 -0.27 10.56 13.72
C ARG A 80 -0.92 11.36 12.59
N THR A 81 -0.11 12.06 11.80
CA THR A 81 -0.61 12.90 10.70
C THR A 81 -1.15 12.09 9.50
N TYR A 82 -0.87 10.79 9.42
CA TYR A 82 -1.55 9.86 8.51
C TYR A 82 -2.94 9.51 9.04
N HIS A 83 -3.07 9.14 10.31
CA HIS A 83 -4.36 8.86 10.96
C HIS A 83 -5.32 10.07 10.91
N ASP A 84 -4.80 11.29 11.14
CA ASP A 84 -5.56 12.54 10.97
C ASP A 84 -6.12 12.67 9.54
N SER A 85 -5.30 12.38 8.53
CA SER A 85 -5.70 12.44 7.11
C SER A 85 -6.65 11.31 6.69
N GLN A 86 -6.74 10.24 7.49
CA GLN A 86 -7.75 9.19 7.39
C GLN A 86 -9.01 9.50 8.21
N LYS A 87 -9.03 10.62 8.95
CA LYS A 87 -10.13 11.04 9.84
C LYS A 87 -10.44 9.99 10.92
N LEU A 88 -9.41 9.29 11.41
CA LEU A 88 -9.56 8.38 12.55
C LEU A 88 -9.81 9.20 13.82
N LEU A 89 -10.79 8.78 14.61
CA LEU A 89 -11.16 9.39 15.89
C LEU A 89 -10.77 8.47 17.03
N GLU A 90 -10.42 9.03 18.19
CA GLU A 90 -10.07 8.28 19.40
C GLU A 90 -8.96 7.22 19.17
N TYR A 91 -8.04 7.51 18.24
CA TYR A 91 -6.94 6.61 17.91
C TYR A 91 -6.03 6.35 19.12
N THR A 92 -5.96 5.09 19.54
CA THR A 92 -5.17 4.61 20.67
C THR A 92 -4.30 3.45 20.20
N ILE A 93 -2.99 3.55 20.49
CA ILE A 93 -1.97 2.57 20.11
C ILE A 93 -1.46 1.86 21.37
N GLY A 94 -1.51 0.53 21.38
CA GLY A 94 -0.95 -0.28 22.46
C GLY A 94 0.54 -0.55 22.26
N GLU A 95 1.23 -0.86 23.36
CA GLU A 95 2.62 -1.32 23.31
C GLU A 95 2.74 -2.69 22.65
N TRP A 96 3.91 -2.96 22.06
CA TRP A 96 4.26 -4.29 21.55
C TRP A 96 4.51 -5.27 22.71
N TYR A 97 3.86 -6.43 22.67
CA TYR A 97 4.04 -7.53 23.61
C TYR A 97 4.33 -8.84 22.86
N ILE A 98 4.93 -9.82 23.55
CA ILE A 98 5.05 -11.19 23.01
C ILE A 98 3.80 -11.97 23.40
N ASN A 99 3.10 -12.51 22.42
CA ASN A 99 1.98 -13.41 22.66
C ASN A 99 2.50 -14.78 23.13
N ASN A 100 2.10 -15.21 24.33
CA ASN A 100 2.58 -16.44 24.95
C ASN A 100 2.12 -17.73 24.24
N GLU A 101 1.06 -17.68 23.44
CA GLU A 101 0.53 -18.83 22.70
C GLU A 101 1.17 -18.98 21.32
N THR A 102 1.36 -17.86 20.61
CA THR A 102 1.91 -17.86 19.23
C THR A 102 3.40 -17.60 19.16
N GLY A 103 4.02 -17.09 20.24
CA GLY A 103 5.40 -16.61 20.28
C GLY A 103 5.64 -15.32 19.48
N LYS A 104 4.61 -14.77 18.81
CA LYS A 104 4.74 -13.61 17.93
C LYS A 104 4.70 -12.30 18.72
N ARG A 105 5.38 -11.29 18.20
CA ARG A 105 5.27 -9.91 18.68
C ARG A 105 3.98 -9.30 18.13
N GLU A 106 3.09 -8.91 19.03
CA GLU A 106 1.74 -8.42 18.73
C GLU A 106 1.47 -7.10 19.46
N ARG A 107 0.48 -6.34 18.98
CA ARG A 107 -0.15 -5.25 19.73
C ARG A 107 -1.60 -5.05 19.31
N GLN A 108 -2.32 -4.26 20.10
CA GLN A 108 -3.68 -3.83 19.79
C GLN A 108 -3.71 -2.33 19.49
N VAL A 109 -4.53 -1.96 18.51
CA VAL A 109 -4.78 -0.58 18.11
C VAL A 109 -6.30 -0.40 18.01
N THR A 110 -6.84 0.68 18.56
CA THR A 110 -8.28 0.95 18.52
C THR A 110 -8.55 2.36 18.04
N TYR A 111 -9.55 2.51 17.18
CA TYR A 111 -9.99 3.80 16.67
C TYR A 111 -11.45 3.73 16.23
N LYS A 112 -12.05 4.89 15.96
CA LYS A 112 -13.34 5.01 15.30
C LYS A 112 -13.15 5.64 13.93
N THR A 113 -13.95 5.23 12.96
CA THR A 113 -14.02 5.87 11.64
C THR A 113 -15.46 6.21 11.29
N ILE A 114 -15.65 7.26 10.49
CA ILE A 114 -16.95 7.73 10.06
C ILE A 114 -17.17 7.33 8.60
N THR A 115 -18.25 6.60 8.34
CA THR A 115 -18.67 6.24 6.99
C THR A 115 -20.04 6.82 6.64
N GLN A 116 -20.28 7.05 5.35
CA GLN A 116 -21.57 7.49 4.84
C GLN A 116 -22.33 6.31 4.25
N SER A 117 -23.62 6.21 4.58
CA SER A 117 -24.54 5.23 4.02
C SER A 117 -25.81 5.92 3.50
N ILE A 118 -26.66 5.17 2.79
CA ILE A 118 -27.98 5.65 2.34
C ILE A 118 -28.86 6.10 3.53
N LEU A 119 -28.64 5.53 4.72
CA LEU A 119 -29.37 5.86 5.94
C LEU A 119 -28.69 6.96 6.78
N GLY A 120 -27.68 7.64 6.21
CA GLY A 120 -26.90 8.68 6.87
C GLY A 120 -25.53 8.18 7.36
N THR A 121 -24.94 8.98 8.24
CA THR A 121 -23.58 8.81 8.76
C THR A 121 -23.54 7.78 9.88
N ASN A 122 -22.67 6.78 9.77
CA ASN A 122 -22.44 5.78 10.81
C ASN A 122 -21.01 5.90 11.37
N THR A 123 -20.86 5.73 12.67
CA THR A 123 -19.56 5.55 13.33
C THR A 123 -19.26 4.07 13.45
N ILE A 124 -18.14 3.63 12.89
CA ILE A 124 -17.61 2.27 13.02
C ILE A 124 -16.56 2.28 14.13
N PHE A 125 -16.60 1.30 15.02
CA PHE A 125 -15.54 1.02 15.98
C PHE A 125 -14.61 -0.02 15.35
N CYS A 126 -13.31 0.25 15.34
CA CYS A 126 -12.30 -0.60 14.73
C CYS A 126 -11.35 -1.11 15.81
N ASN A 127 -11.20 -2.43 15.88
CA ASN A 127 -10.22 -3.12 16.71
C ASN A 127 -9.20 -3.77 15.76
N GLU A 128 -7.99 -3.24 15.72
CA GLU A 128 -6.92 -3.65 14.84
C GLU A 128 -5.83 -4.38 15.64
N LYS A 129 -5.71 -5.69 15.40
CA LYS A 129 -4.62 -6.50 15.92
C LYS A 129 -3.46 -6.46 14.94
N GLN A 130 -2.30 -5.97 15.38
CA GLN A 130 -1.09 -5.96 14.57
C GLN A 130 -0.12 -7.05 15.04
N ILE A 131 0.45 -7.79 14.09
CA ILE A 131 1.23 -9.01 14.32
C ILE A 131 2.47 -8.95 13.45
N VAL A 132 3.64 -8.99 14.08
CA VAL A 132 4.92 -9.19 13.37
C VAL A 132 5.04 -10.68 13.05
N GLU A 133 4.95 -10.99 11.75
CA GLU A 133 5.04 -12.34 11.21
C GLU A 133 6.50 -12.75 10.98
N GLU A 134 7.33 -11.81 10.55
CA GLU A 134 8.79 -11.97 10.43
C GLU A 134 9.48 -10.64 10.78
N GLU A 135 10.53 -10.71 11.60
CA GLU A 135 11.38 -9.57 11.95
C GLU A 135 12.85 -10.00 11.91
N LYS A 136 13.61 -9.31 11.05
CA LYS A 136 15.06 -9.41 10.96
C LYS A 136 15.60 -8.00 10.73
N SER A 137 16.00 -7.34 11.82
CA SER A 137 16.43 -5.94 11.84
C SER A 137 17.46 -5.63 10.75
N HIS A 138 17.35 -4.46 10.13
CA HIS A 138 18.12 -4.00 8.97
C HIS A 138 17.98 -4.89 7.72
N SER A 139 16.97 -5.77 7.64
CA SER A 139 16.80 -6.71 6.52
C SER A 139 15.33 -6.89 6.08
N ILE A 140 14.44 -7.33 6.96
CA ILE A 140 13.06 -7.71 6.62
C ILE A 140 12.13 -7.41 7.81
N TYR A 141 10.96 -6.84 7.50
CA TYR A 141 9.80 -6.79 8.37
C TYR A 141 8.56 -7.23 7.60
N ILE A 142 7.86 -8.24 8.11
CA ILE A 142 6.52 -8.61 7.63
C ILE A 142 5.54 -8.41 8.77
N VAL A 143 4.57 -7.52 8.58
CA VAL A 143 3.53 -7.20 9.56
C VAL A 143 2.17 -7.50 8.96
N ARG A 144 1.37 -8.36 9.62
CA ARG A 144 -0.06 -8.48 9.35
C ARG A 144 -0.85 -7.59 10.30
N THR A 145 -1.85 -6.90 9.78
CA THR A 145 -2.87 -6.21 10.56
C THR A 145 -4.23 -6.83 10.27
N ASP A 146 -4.93 -7.27 11.32
CA ASP A 146 -6.25 -7.88 11.26
C ASP A 146 -7.27 -6.93 11.91
N VAL A 147 -8.09 -6.28 11.08
CA VAL A 147 -9.04 -5.21 11.49
C VAL A 147 -10.46 -5.75 11.59
N TYR A 148 -10.98 -5.78 12.83
CA TYR A 148 -12.35 -6.15 13.18
C TYR A 148 -13.20 -4.88 13.32
N ASN A 149 -14.42 -4.90 12.77
CA ASN A 149 -15.28 -3.72 12.68
C ASN A 149 -16.62 -3.95 13.41
N GLU A 150 -17.07 -2.95 14.16
CA GLU A 150 -18.35 -2.97 14.88
C GLU A 150 -19.16 -1.68 14.62
N GLY A 151 -20.48 -1.74 14.83
CA GLY A 151 -21.37 -0.58 14.68
C GLY A 151 -22.15 -0.47 13.37
N MET A 152 -22.02 -1.43 12.45
CA MET A 152 -22.88 -1.51 11.25
C MET A 152 -23.31 -2.95 10.93
N ARG A 153 -24.30 -3.09 10.04
CA ARG A 153 -24.73 -4.40 9.53
C ARG A 153 -23.58 -5.13 8.82
N TYR A 154 -23.46 -6.42 9.10
CA TYR A 154 -22.46 -7.36 8.56
C TYR A 154 -21.01 -7.14 8.98
N THR A 155 -20.66 -6.11 9.77
CA THR A 155 -19.25 -5.88 10.14
C THR A 155 -18.71 -6.95 11.09
N ASP A 156 -19.61 -7.63 11.81
CA ASP A 156 -19.36 -8.78 12.66
C ASP A 156 -19.19 -10.11 11.88
N ALA A 157 -19.38 -10.10 10.56
CA ALA A 157 -19.33 -11.28 9.71
C ALA A 157 -17.98 -11.46 8.98
N PHE A 158 -17.12 -10.44 9.00
CA PHE A 158 -15.80 -10.47 8.35
C PHE A 158 -14.79 -9.59 9.08
N PHE A 159 -13.51 -9.79 8.79
CA PHE A 159 -12.44 -8.86 9.14
C PHE A 159 -11.53 -8.62 7.92
N VAL A 160 -10.78 -7.52 7.94
CA VAL A 160 -9.83 -7.18 6.89
C VAL A 160 -8.43 -7.55 7.37
N SER A 161 -7.76 -8.43 6.63
CA SER A 161 -6.38 -8.86 6.86
C SER A 161 -5.48 -8.15 5.86
N THR A 162 -4.59 -7.27 6.31
CA THR A 162 -3.61 -6.57 5.47
C THR A 162 -2.20 -7.02 5.84
N GLN A 163 -1.34 -7.26 4.86
CA GLN A 163 0.06 -7.66 5.06
C GLN A 163 0.99 -6.66 4.37
N PHE A 164 1.90 -6.11 5.17
CA PHE A 164 2.96 -5.19 4.77
C PHE A 164 4.27 -5.96 4.77
N CYS A 165 4.84 -6.18 3.58
CA CYS A 165 6.18 -6.74 3.42
C CYS A 165 7.15 -5.58 3.15
N MET A 166 8.05 -5.32 4.10
CA MET A 166 9.09 -4.30 4.03
C MET A 166 10.45 -5.00 3.98
N ILE A 167 11.25 -4.69 2.96
CA ILE A 167 12.47 -5.46 2.64
C ILE A 167 13.58 -4.50 2.27
N GLN A 168 14.74 -4.62 2.93
CA GLN A 168 15.93 -3.81 2.64
C GLN A 168 16.51 -4.13 1.26
N CYS A 169 16.66 -3.13 0.39
CA CYS A 169 17.23 -3.29 -0.96
C CYS A 169 18.71 -2.91 -1.02
N ASP A 170 19.09 -1.79 -0.39
CA ASP A 170 20.48 -1.34 -0.21
C ASP A 170 20.66 -0.64 1.15
N ILE A 171 21.60 0.30 1.32
CA ILE A 171 21.78 1.04 2.59
C ILE A 171 20.64 2.04 2.84
N GLU A 172 20.16 2.70 1.79
CA GLU A 172 19.26 3.86 1.85
C GLU A 172 17.85 3.54 1.33
N HIS A 173 17.65 2.37 0.70
CA HIS A 173 16.38 1.99 0.07
C HIS A 173 15.80 0.68 0.57
N SER A 174 14.47 0.65 0.64
CA SER A 174 13.67 -0.54 0.95
C SER A 174 12.44 -0.63 0.04
N SER A 175 12.04 -1.87 -0.25
CA SER A 175 10.80 -2.20 -0.97
C SER A 175 9.66 -2.35 0.02
N LEU A 176 8.50 -1.79 -0.31
CA LEU A 176 7.23 -1.97 0.38
C LEU A 176 6.24 -2.62 -0.58
N ARG A 177 5.71 -3.79 -0.20
CA ARG A 177 4.50 -4.38 -0.80
C ARG A 177 3.38 -4.43 0.23
N VAL A 178 2.19 -3.98 -0.15
CA VAL A 178 0.96 -4.07 0.65
C VAL A 178 -0.05 -4.94 -0.08
N SER A 179 -0.44 -6.04 0.55
CA SER A 179 -1.51 -6.94 0.07
C SER A 179 -2.60 -7.08 1.13
N ALA A 180 -3.84 -7.32 0.73
CA ALA A 180 -4.93 -7.55 1.69
C ALA A 180 -5.97 -8.54 1.18
N GLU A 181 -6.74 -9.09 2.11
CA GLU A 181 -7.87 -9.97 1.87
C GLU A 181 -8.97 -9.80 2.93
N ILE A 182 -10.18 -10.23 2.57
CA ILE A 182 -11.37 -10.12 3.40
C ILE A 182 -11.72 -11.52 3.90
N LYS A 183 -11.61 -11.72 5.22
CA LYS A 183 -11.82 -13.02 5.87
C LYS A 183 -13.21 -13.08 6.48
N TYR A 184 -14.08 -13.90 5.90
CA TYR A 184 -15.42 -14.14 6.43
C TYR A 184 -15.40 -15.14 7.58
N VAL A 185 -15.90 -14.72 8.75
CA VAL A 185 -16.04 -15.54 9.97
C VAL A 185 -17.47 -16.00 10.22
N LYS A 186 -18.45 -15.47 9.47
CA LYS A 186 -19.85 -15.91 9.47
C LYS A 186 -20.32 -16.17 8.05
N ASN A 187 -21.38 -16.96 7.91
CA ASN A 187 -22.02 -17.21 6.61
C ASN A 187 -22.72 -15.95 6.10
N VAL A 188 -22.32 -15.48 4.92
CA VAL A 188 -22.89 -14.31 4.23
C VAL A 188 -23.30 -14.74 2.82
N ASN A 189 -24.48 -14.33 2.37
CA ASN A 189 -24.95 -14.63 1.01
C ASN A 189 -24.13 -13.88 -0.06
N ALA A 190 -24.10 -14.41 -1.28
CA ALA A 190 -23.25 -13.88 -2.35
C ALA A 190 -23.47 -12.38 -2.64
N ILE A 191 -24.71 -11.89 -2.59
CA ILE A 191 -25.06 -10.49 -2.86
C ILE A 191 -24.43 -9.57 -1.80
N ALA A 192 -24.57 -9.94 -0.52
CA ALA A 192 -23.98 -9.20 0.58
C ALA A 192 -22.44 -9.29 0.57
N LYS A 193 -21.86 -10.43 0.18
CA LYS A 193 -20.40 -10.57 -0.03
C LYS A 193 -19.87 -9.59 -1.08
N THR A 194 -20.49 -9.53 -2.28
CA THR A 194 -20.09 -8.58 -3.32
C THR A 194 -20.18 -7.11 -2.85
N PHE A 195 -21.20 -6.77 -2.04
CA PHE A 195 -21.31 -5.44 -1.46
C PHE A 195 -20.18 -5.16 -0.44
N ILE A 196 -19.91 -6.10 0.48
CA ILE A 196 -18.83 -5.99 1.47
C ILE A 196 -17.49 -5.83 0.76
N GLU A 197 -17.17 -6.74 -0.17
CA GLU A 197 -15.93 -6.74 -0.95
C GLU A 197 -15.73 -5.42 -1.69
N LYS A 198 -16.74 -4.88 -2.36
CA LYS A 198 -16.62 -3.60 -3.07
C LYS A 198 -16.25 -2.46 -2.10
N ASN A 199 -16.97 -2.32 -0.99
CA ASN A 199 -16.74 -1.22 -0.05
C ASN A 199 -15.39 -1.37 0.69
N ALA A 200 -15.07 -2.57 1.17
CA ALA A 200 -13.81 -2.84 1.86
C ALA A 200 -12.61 -2.64 0.94
N ASN A 201 -12.64 -3.16 -0.30
CA ASN A 201 -11.57 -2.93 -1.29
C ASN A 201 -11.35 -1.43 -1.56
N THR A 202 -12.41 -0.65 -1.77
CA THR A 202 -12.30 0.80 -1.97
C THR A 202 -11.71 1.51 -0.74
N SER A 203 -12.07 1.08 0.47
CA SER A 203 -11.51 1.64 1.72
C SER A 203 -10.02 1.32 1.88
N ILE A 204 -9.60 0.07 1.63
CA ILE A 204 -8.20 -0.36 1.69
C ILE A 204 -7.37 0.41 0.65
N GLU A 205 -7.86 0.47 -0.59
CA GLU A 205 -7.20 1.17 -1.69
C GLU A 205 -7.06 2.67 -1.41
N GLY A 206 -8.07 3.32 -0.82
CA GLY A 206 -7.99 4.71 -0.39
C GLY A 206 -6.94 4.95 0.70
N GLY A 207 -6.90 4.09 1.72
CA GLY A 207 -5.93 4.18 2.82
C GLY A 207 -4.49 3.95 2.36
N VAL A 208 -4.26 2.86 1.62
CA VAL A 208 -2.93 2.52 1.06
C VAL A 208 -2.44 3.62 0.12
N ASN A 209 -3.27 4.11 -0.81
CA ASN A 209 -2.86 5.20 -1.71
C ASN A 209 -2.52 6.50 -0.95
N ASN A 210 -3.20 6.78 0.16
CA ASN A 210 -2.85 7.91 1.02
C ASN A 210 -1.52 7.67 1.77
N LEU A 211 -1.30 6.48 2.33
CA LEU A 211 -0.03 6.11 2.98
C LEU A 211 1.15 6.29 2.03
N ILE A 212 1.08 5.71 0.83
CA ILE A 212 2.11 5.78 -0.21
C ILE A 212 2.39 7.24 -0.60
N ARG A 213 1.34 8.04 -0.89
CA ARG A 213 1.48 9.48 -1.18
C ARG A 213 2.19 10.24 -0.06
N ARG A 214 1.95 9.88 1.19
CA ARG A 214 2.59 10.54 2.35
C ARG A 214 4.03 10.10 2.53
N LEU A 215 4.36 8.82 2.35
CA LEU A 215 5.74 8.30 2.39
C LEU A 215 6.62 9.05 1.37
N ILE A 216 6.14 9.24 0.14
CA ILE A 216 6.83 10.02 -0.90
C ILE A 216 7.03 11.48 -0.45
N LYS A 217 5.96 12.16 0.01
CA LYS A 217 6.05 13.55 0.51
C LYS A 217 6.99 13.72 1.70
N GLN A 218 7.18 12.67 2.51
CA GLN A 218 8.11 12.68 3.64
C GLN A 218 9.55 12.48 3.16
N GLN A 219 9.76 11.65 2.14
CA GLN A 219 11.05 11.41 1.49
C GLN A 219 11.57 12.71 0.83
N ASP A 220 10.70 13.42 0.10
CA ASP A 220 11.02 14.72 -0.50
C ASP A 220 11.48 15.74 0.55
N LYS A 221 10.86 15.76 1.74
CA LYS A 221 11.25 16.68 2.83
C LYS A 221 12.64 16.36 3.39
N ILE A 222 13.00 15.08 3.48
CA ILE A 222 14.32 14.64 3.97
C ILE A 222 15.38 14.99 2.92
N ASN A 223 15.17 14.59 1.67
CA ASN A 223 16.08 14.86 0.56
C ASN A 223 16.34 16.37 0.35
N ASN A 224 15.31 17.20 0.47
CA ASN A 224 15.47 18.66 0.42
C ASN A 224 16.26 19.23 1.61
N ARG A 225 16.06 18.70 2.82
CA ARG A 225 16.84 19.10 4.02
C ARG A 225 18.32 18.77 3.86
N ASP A 226 18.65 17.57 3.36
CA ASP A 226 20.04 17.17 3.17
C ASP A 226 20.71 17.89 2.00
N SER A 227 19.97 18.18 0.92
CA SER A 227 20.46 19.02 -0.19
C SER A 227 20.81 20.42 0.30
N ASN A 228 19.92 21.06 1.07
CA ASN A 228 20.17 22.37 1.68
C ASN A 228 21.35 22.33 2.66
N ARG A 229 21.47 21.27 3.48
CA ARG A 229 22.57 21.09 4.44
C ARG A 229 23.92 20.96 3.72
N LYS A 230 23.97 20.20 2.61
CA LYS A 230 25.16 20.06 1.73
C LYS A 230 25.52 21.40 1.06
N GLN A 231 24.54 22.18 0.61
CA GLN A 231 24.79 23.50 0.04
C GLN A 231 25.37 24.48 1.07
N ILE A 232 24.81 24.51 2.29
CA ILE A 232 25.29 25.37 3.39
C ILE A 232 26.72 25.00 3.82
N SER A 233 27.09 23.71 3.85
CA SER A 233 28.47 23.31 4.21
C SER A 233 29.48 23.72 3.14
N ILE A 234 29.14 23.59 1.85
CA ILE A 234 29.97 24.03 0.73
C ILE A 234 30.19 25.56 0.77
N LEU A 235 29.14 26.34 1.03
CA LEU A 235 29.25 27.81 1.17
C LEU A 235 30.19 28.19 2.31
N LYS A 236 30.00 27.63 3.51
CA LYS A 236 30.87 27.87 4.68
C LYS A 236 32.33 27.44 4.45
N GLN A 237 32.57 26.40 3.64
CA GLN A 237 33.94 25.98 3.31
C GLN A 237 34.62 26.94 2.32
N ARG A 238 33.86 27.54 1.40
CA ARG A 238 34.36 28.59 0.49
C ARG A 238 34.71 29.87 1.27
N GLU A 239 33.83 30.31 2.17
CA GLU A 239 34.06 31.48 3.06
C GLU A 239 35.34 31.34 3.90
N ARG A 240 35.62 30.12 4.41
CA ARG A 240 36.86 29.83 5.14
C ARG A 240 38.10 29.94 4.25
N LYS A 241 38.07 29.35 3.04
CA LYS A 241 39.19 29.46 2.07
C LYS A 241 39.46 30.89 1.61
N THR A 242 38.45 31.75 1.54
CA THR A 242 38.64 33.17 1.19
C THR A 242 39.18 34.03 2.34
N ARG A 243 39.22 33.51 3.58
CA ARG A 243 39.66 34.27 4.76
C ARG A 243 41.16 34.19 5.04
N ASP A 244 41.85 33.21 4.45
CA ASP A 244 43.30 33.00 4.62
C ASP A 244 44.18 33.85 3.67
N TYR A 245 43.59 34.71 2.83
CA TYR A 245 44.34 35.57 1.86
C TYR A 245 44.23 37.08 2.12
N SER A 246 43.48 37.55 3.12
CA SER A 246 43.23 38.98 3.34
C SER A 246 43.37 39.41 4.80
N THR A 247 44.60 39.34 5.33
CA THR A 247 45.02 40.17 6.47
C THR A 247 45.53 41.52 5.96
N SER A 248 44.60 42.39 5.57
CA SER A 248 44.80 43.85 5.52
C SER A 248 43.49 44.53 5.13
N GLN A 249 42.97 45.40 6.02
CA GLN A 249 42.05 46.54 5.79
C GLN A 249 40.90 46.30 4.76
N ASP A 250 39.64 46.23 5.15
CA ASP A 250 38.91 47.43 5.59
C ASP A 250 37.65 47.14 6.42
N GLU A 251 37.19 48.15 7.16
CA GLU A 251 35.87 48.15 7.81
C GLU A 251 34.70 48.28 6.81
N LYS A 252 33.50 47.90 7.26
CA LYS A 252 32.18 48.32 6.70
C LYS A 252 31.86 47.87 5.27
N LYS A 253 31.35 46.64 5.16
CA LYS A 253 29.98 46.38 4.66
C LYS A 253 29.61 44.90 4.76
N ASN A 254 28.41 44.61 5.29
CA ASN A 254 27.41 43.68 4.73
C ASN A 254 26.37 43.20 5.77
N ASP A 255 25.70 44.13 6.45
CA ASP A 255 24.43 43.84 7.14
C ASP A 255 23.28 43.76 6.11
N ALA A 256 23.27 42.68 5.32
CA ALA A 256 22.25 42.44 4.29
C ALA A 256 21.95 40.95 4.00
N ILE A 257 22.45 40.02 4.83
CA ILE A 257 22.22 38.56 4.67
C ILE A 257 21.76 37.93 6.00
N LEU A 258 20.76 38.55 6.65
CA LEU A 258 20.08 37.94 7.81
C LEU A 258 18.60 38.37 7.96
N ASN A 259 17.95 38.88 6.91
CA ASN A 259 16.54 39.33 6.94
C ASN A 259 15.78 39.01 5.63
N SER A 260 16.02 37.84 5.04
CA SER A 260 15.23 37.30 3.91
C SER A 260 14.55 35.97 4.21
N ILE A 261 14.46 35.61 5.50
CA ILE A 261 13.66 34.49 5.99
C ILE A 261 12.53 35.13 6.81
N ILE A 262 11.28 34.73 6.55
CA ILE A 262 10.03 35.36 7.02
C ILE A 262 9.62 36.61 6.22
N SER A 263 9.12 36.42 5.01
CA SER A 263 7.71 36.74 4.70
C SER A 263 7.36 36.29 3.28
N SER A 264 6.40 35.37 3.16
CA SER A 264 5.70 35.03 1.92
C SER A 264 4.41 34.29 2.27
N GLU A 265 3.40 35.04 2.72
CA GLU A 265 2.02 34.60 2.59
C GLU A 265 1.65 34.69 1.10
N ASP A 266 1.80 33.57 0.39
CA ASP A 266 1.26 33.46 -0.97
C ASP A 266 -0.13 32.83 -0.91
N GLU A 267 -1.17 33.66 -1.11
CA GLU A 267 -2.50 33.17 -1.49
C GLU A 267 -2.40 32.46 -2.84
N VAL A 268 -2.37 31.12 -2.83
CA VAL A 268 -2.54 30.33 -4.05
C VAL A 268 -4.02 30.29 -4.41
N VAL A 269 -4.46 31.29 -5.19
CA VAL A 269 -5.77 31.28 -5.86
C VAL A 269 -5.76 30.18 -6.93
N LEU A 270 -6.31 29.02 -6.59
CA LEU A 270 -6.58 27.93 -7.54
C LEU A 270 -7.75 28.30 -8.47
N ASN A 271 -7.44 28.99 -9.57
CA ASN A 271 -8.28 28.97 -10.76
C ASN A 271 -7.84 27.80 -11.65
N GLU A 272 -8.47 26.63 -11.51
CA GLU A 272 -8.37 25.57 -12.51
C GLU A 272 -9.75 25.00 -12.85
N GLN A 273 -10.16 25.19 -14.10
CA GLN A 273 -11.49 24.84 -14.58
C GLN A 273 -11.60 23.33 -14.80
N THR A 274 -12.32 22.64 -13.92
CA THR A 274 -12.70 21.23 -14.10
C THR A 274 -13.81 21.07 -15.16
N THR A 275 -13.45 21.22 -16.44
CA THR A 275 -14.34 21.00 -17.60
C THR A 275 -14.50 19.54 -18.01
N THR A 276 -13.92 18.59 -17.25
CA THR A 276 -13.98 17.15 -17.51
C THR A 276 -15.04 16.38 -16.69
N GLY A 277 -15.32 16.80 -15.45
CA GLY A 277 -16.26 16.09 -14.55
C GLY A 277 -17.75 16.24 -14.93
N LYS A 278 -18.14 17.38 -15.48
CA LYS A 278 -19.54 17.68 -15.83
C LYS A 278 -20.06 16.80 -16.96
N ASN A 279 -19.24 16.53 -17.97
CA ASN A 279 -19.62 15.73 -19.14
C ASN A 279 -19.92 14.27 -18.78
N LEU A 280 -19.19 13.70 -17.81
CA LEU A 280 -19.47 12.35 -17.31
C LEU A 280 -20.78 12.30 -16.53
N ALA A 281 -21.06 13.30 -15.69
CA ALA A 281 -22.32 13.38 -14.94
C ALA A 281 -23.54 13.51 -15.86
N TYR A 282 -23.46 14.35 -16.91
CA TYR A 282 -24.53 14.46 -17.91
C TYR A 282 -24.70 13.17 -18.73
N SER A 283 -23.60 12.50 -19.10
CA SER A 283 -23.66 11.20 -19.80
C SER A 283 -24.37 10.14 -18.97
N ILE A 284 -24.03 10.01 -17.68
CA ILE A 284 -24.69 9.08 -16.75
C ILE A 284 -26.18 9.43 -16.58
N ALA A 285 -26.51 10.71 -16.37
CA ALA A 285 -27.90 11.16 -16.23
C ALA A 285 -28.74 10.86 -17.48
N PHE A 286 -28.17 11.05 -18.68
CA PHE A 286 -28.81 10.74 -19.96
C PHE A 286 -29.05 9.23 -20.13
N CYS A 287 -28.06 8.39 -19.82
CA CYS A 287 -28.20 6.93 -19.84
C CYS A 287 -29.26 6.44 -18.84
N CYS A 288 -29.31 7.00 -17.62
CA CYS A 288 -30.35 6.70 -16.64
C CYS A 288 -31.74 7.13 -17.14
N GLY A 289 -31.87 8.29 -17.78
CA GLY A 289 -33.13 8.76 -18.38
C GLY A 289 -33.64 7.81 -19.47
N ILE A 290 -32.77 7.38 -20.39
CA ILE A 290 -33.12 6.39 -21.42
C ILE A 290 -33.54 5.05 -20.81
N PHE A 291 -32.80 4.56 -19.80
CA PHE A 291 -33.16 3.31 -19.12
C PHE A 291 -34.55 3.39 -18.45
N LEU A 292 -34.87 4.51 -17.80
CA LEU A 292 -36.18 4.73 -17.20
C LEU A 292 -37.30 4.81 -18.25
N LEU A 293 -37.06 5.41 -19.42
CA LEU A 293 -38.04 5.42 -20.52
C LEU A 293 -38.27 4.03 -21.11
N ILE A 294 -37.21 3.23 -21.28
CA ILE A 294 -37.32 1.82 -21.71
C ILE A 294 -38.09 1.02 -20.67
N LEU A 295 -37.78 1.19 -19.38
CA LEU A 295 -38.47 0.50 -18.29
C LEU A 295 -39.95 0.90 -18.21
N HIS A 296 -40.27 2.19 -18.34
CA HIS A 296 -41.64 2.70 -18.41
C HIS A 296 -42.39 2.09 -19.60
N THR A 297 -41.77 2.08 -20.79
CA THR A 297 -42.36 1.49 -22.01
C THR A 297 -42.60 -0.01 -21.85
N TYR A 298 -41.66 -0.74 -21.27
CA TYR A 298 -41.79 -2.16 -20.95
C TYR A 298 -42.89 -2.42 -19.91
N LEU A 299 -42.98 -1.58 -18.87
CA LEU A 299 -44.04 -1.68 -17.86
C LEU A 299 -45.41 -1.41 -18.48
N CYS A 300 -45.56 -0.39 -19.34
CA CYS A 300 -46.80 -0.14 -20.07
C CYS A 300 -47.16 -1.26 -21.04
N TYR A 301 -46.19 -1.84 -21.77
CA TYR A 301 -46.41 -3.01 -22.60
C TYR A 301 -46.87 -4.23 -21.77
N LYS A 302 -46.26 -4.45 -20.61
CA LYS A 302 -46.61 -5.55 -19.71
C LYS A 302 -47.97 -5.33 -19.04
N LEU A 303 -48.31 -4.09 -18.67
CA LEU A 303 -49.63 -3.71 -18.18
C LEU A 303 -50.67 -3.96 -19.27
N HIS A 304 -50.43 -3.49 -20.50
CA HIS A 304 -51.31 -3.71 -21.64
C HIS A 304 -51.45 -5.20 -22.01
N SER A 305 -50.39 -6.00 -21.87
CA SER A 305 -50.45 -7.46 -22.05
C SER A 305 -51.28 -8.15 -20.97
N ILE A 306 -51.24 -7.66 -19.72
CA ILE A 306 -52.08 -8.13 -18.62
C ILE A 306 -53.53 -7.67 -18.83
N ASP A 307 -53.75 -6.42 -19.25
CA ASP A 307 -55.06 -5.90 -19.61
C ASP A 307 -55.66 -6.68 -20.77
N GLN A 308 -54.91 -7.02 -21.82
CA GLN A 308 -55.37 -7.91 -22.89
C GLN A 308 -55.71 -9.31 -22.38
N ALA A 309 -54.98 -9.85 -21.40
CA ALA A 309 -55.31 -11.13 -20.77
C ALA A 309 -56.57 -11.06 -19.87
N LEU A 310 -56.91 -9.88 -19.34
CA LEU A 310 -58.12 -9.61 -18.54
C LEU A 310 -59.33 -9.24 -19.42
N TYR A 311 -59.10 -8.54 -20.53
CA TYR A 311 -60.11 -8.07 -21.48
C TYR A 311 -60.38 -9.03 -22.64
N ALA A 312 -59.60 -10.10 -22.81
CA ALA A 312 -59.99 -11.21 -23.65
C ALA A 312 -61.30 -11.80 -23.08
N PRO A 313 -62.47 -11.55 -23.71
CA PRO A 313 -63.70 -12.11 -23.18
C PRO A 313 -63.61 -13.63 -23.31
N ASN A 314 -64.12 -14.38 -22.34
CA ASN A 314 -64.14 -15.84 -22.38
C ASN A 314 -64.98 -16.35 -23.57
N LEU A 315 -64.36 -16.44 -24.75
CA LEU A 315 -64.91 -17.12 -25.93
C LEU A 315 -65.17 -18.61 -25.65
N THR A 316 -64.47 -19.15 -24.64
CA THR A 316 -64.70 -20.45 -24.00
C THR A 316 -66.01 -20.54 -23.20
N CYS A 317 -66.51 -19.44 -22.63
CA CYS A 317 -67.78 -19.42 -21.90
C CYS A 317 -68.98 -19.25 -22.85
N LEU A 318 -68.89 -18.39 -23.86
CA LEU A 318 -70.01 -18.17 -24.79
C LEU A 318 -70.30 -19.42 -25.65
N ASN A 319 -69.27 -20.17 -26.05
CA ASN A 319 -69.44 -21.42 -26.78
C ASN A 319 -70.00 -22.55 -25.90
N ARG A 320 -69.64 -22.64 -24.61
CA ARG A 320 -70.25 -23.62 -23.68
C ARG A 320 -71.72 -23.36 -23.40
N CYS A 321 -72.17 -22.10 -23.37
CA CYS A 321 -73.60 -21.79 -23.23
C CYS A 321 -74.44 -22.14 -24.47
N LYS A 322 -73.84 -22.27 -25.67
CA LYS A 322 -74.57 -22.68 -26.87
C LYS A 322 -74.77 -24.20 -26.98
N GLU A 323 -73.85 -25.01 -26.48
CA GLU A 323 -74.01 -26.47 -26.48
C GLU A 323 -74.96 -26.96 -25.37
N GLY A 324 -75.14 -26.20 -24.29
CA GLY A 324 -76.06 -26.52 -23.20
C GLY A 324 -77.56 -26.29 -23.46
N LEU A 325 -77.93 -25.78 -24.64
CA LEU A 325 -79.31 -25.40 -24.99
C LEU A 325 -79.93 -26.26 -26.11
N LEU A 326 -79.30 -27.38 -26.46
CA LEU A 326 -79.80 -28.39 -27.41
C LEU A 326 -80.24 -29.71 -26.75
N PHE A 327 -80.30 -29.74 -25.42
CA PHE A 327 -80.84 -30.85 -24.63
C PHE A 327 -81.79 -30.35 -23.55
N TYR A 328 -82.97 -29.88 -23.95
CA TYR A 328 -84.26 -30.06 -23.26
C TYR A 328 -85.43 -29.67 -24.16
#